data_AF-A0A954SFI8-F1
#
_entry.id   AF-A0A954SFI8-F1
#
_cell.length_a   1.000
_cell.length_b   1.000
_cell.length_c   1.000
_cell.angle_alpha   90.00
_cell.angle_beta   90.00
_cell.angle_gamma   90.00
#
_symmetry.space_group_name_H-M   'P 1'
#
loop_
_entity.id
_entity.type
_entity.pdbx_description
1 polymer ?
#
loop_
_entity_poly.entity_id
_entity_poly.type
_entity_poly.pdbx_seq_one_letter_code
_entity_poly.pdbx_strand_id
1 'polypeptide(L)'
;MSDAEFTRCPGCKAKLKVKGREVEGKKIRCPKCETVFAVQLISAASAAPKAAEADKPVPAPKKSAAVATSKAAEAPKPAAAAKKTAAAVPAKKAKAATAEPTVVFWQNGIGDDTKYHIAHVSPEGITLVLKMTDHSDWKALTEKAGESPSTAADLLQNQPKAVHLAADQLAKATHAEKLWQLTLFDREGRKTKVPEGKEQTALFAAIREHLGGEEGEEEADAWSVMQSPLFVLAVIGVIGGFMIYFTTICEPDYEATGRRSGMKMLLNTIGYKIGPFWASVAVGSLAAFVLFSMIYQLIKRPMRQVLEYPE
;
A
#
# COMPACT_ATOMS: atom_id res chain seq x y z
N MET A 1 15.74 15.40 -22.09
CA MET A 1 15.64 14.58 -20.86
C MET A 1 17.03 14.55 -20.24
N SER A 2 17.18 15.03 -19.00
CA SER A 2 18.49 15.15 -18.34
C SER A 2 18.81 13.84 -17.63
N ASP A 3 19.78 13.07 -18.14
CA ASP A 3 20.25 11.85 -17.49
C ASP A 3 20.78 12.16 -16.09
N ALA A 4 20.23 11.46 -15.09
CA ALA A 4 20.70 11.59 -13.72
C ALA A 4 21.91 10.69 -13.50
N GLU A 5 23.07 11.31 -13.24
CA GLU A 5 24.30 10.59 -12.95
C GLU A 5 24.41 10.32 -11.44
N PHE A 6 24.92 9.13 -11.08
CA PHE A 6 25.02 8.69 -9.70
C PHE A 6 26.48 8.50 -9.29
N THR A 7 26.90 9.11 -8.18
CA THR A 7 28.23 8.92 -7.58
C THR A 7 28.14 8.29 -6.19
N ARG A 8 29.21 7.66 -5.71
CA ARG A 8 29.27 7.05 -4.36
C ARG A 8 30.12 7.91 -3.44
N CYS A 9 29.64 8.16 -2.23
CA CYS A 9 30.42 8.87 -1.22
C CYS A 9 31.63 8.03 -0.75
N PRO A 10 32.85 8.60 -0.68
CA PRO A 10 34.03 7.88 -0.20
C PRO A 10 33.97 7.54 1.30
N GLY A 11 33.27 8.34 2.12
CA GLY A 11 33.15 8.10 3.56
C GLY A 11 32.20 6.96 3.93
N CYS A 12 30.98 6.96 3.37
CA CYS A 12 29.92 6.01 3.77
C CYS A 12 29.38 5.13 2.64
N LYS A 13 29.95 5.21 1.43
CA LYS A 13 29.54 4.44 0.23
C LYS A 13 28.09 4.66 -0.25
N ALA A 14 27.36 5.63 0.33
CA ALA A 14 26.00 5.94 -0.09
C ALA A 14 25.94 6.46 -1.53
N LYS A 15 24.95 6.00 -2.29
CA LYS A 15 24.67 6.44 -3.67
C LYS A 15 24.02 7.83 -3.64
N LEU A 16 24.66 8.82 -4.24
CA LEU A 16 24.22 10.21 -4.32
C LEU A 16 23.80 10.54 -5.76
N LYS A 17 22.61 11.11 -5.91
CA LYS A 17 22.08 11.57 -7.20
C LYS A 17 22.56 13.00 -7.43
N VAL A 18 23.38 13.23 -8.45
CA VAL A 18 23.91 14.56 -8.76
C VAL A 18 23.27 15.06 -10.05
N LYS A 19 22.79 16.30 -10.06
CA LYS A 19 22.09 16.86 -11.22
C LYS A 19 23.09 17.59 -12.13
N GLY A 20 23.37 17.01 -13.30
CA GLY A 20 24.08 17.65 -14.40
C GLY A 20 25.61 17.62 -14.31
N ARG A 21 26.28 17.98 -15.41
CA ARG A 21 27.76 18.01 -15.54
C ARG A 21 28.43 19.23 -14.87
N GLU A 22 27.65 20.17 -14.31
CA GLU A 22 28.15 21.42 -13.70
C GLU A 22 28.78 21.29 -12.30
N VAL A 23 28.90 20.07 -11.78
CA VAL A 23 29.50 19.73 -10.47
C VAL A 23 30.94 19.25 -10.56
N GLU A 24 31.50 19.13 -11.76
CA GLU A 24 32.89 18.75 -11.93
C GLU A 24 33.82 19.76 -11.24
N GLY A 25 34.69 19.27 -10.35
CA GLY A 25 35.60 20.10 -9.56
C GLY A 25 34.98 20.81 -8.34
N LYS A 26 33.66 20.76 -8.13
CA LYS A 26 33.02 21.36 -6.93
C LYS A 26 33.06 20.41 -5.73
N LYS A 27 33.28 20.97 -4.55
CA LYS A 27 33.22 20.23 -3.27
C LYS A 27 31.74 19.98 -2.91
N ILE A 28 31.35 18.72 -2.82
CA ILE A 28 30.00 18.31 -2.41
C ILE A 28 30.08 17.70 -1.01
N ARG A 29 29.10 18.04 -0.15
CA ARG A 29 28.96 17.48 1.19
C ARG A 29 27.99 16.31 1.19
N CYS A 30 28.39 15.17 1.74
CA CYS A 30 27.49 14.03 1.88
C CYS A 30 26.41 14.29 2.94
N PRO A 31 25.10 14.13 2.65
CA PRO A 31 24.03 14.32 3.63
C PRO A 31 23.98 13.22 4.71
N LYS A 32 24.64 12.07 4.49
CA LYS A 32 24.63 10.95 5.46
C LYS A 32 25.78 10.99 6.49
N CYS A 33 26.95 11.44 6.07
CA CYS A 33 28.17 11.38 6.90
C CYS A 33 28.94 12.70 6.94
N GLU A 34 28.39 13.76 6.36
CA GLU A 34 28.93 15.12 6.32
C GLU A 34 30.32 15.29 5.68
N THR A 35 30.90 14.21 5.15
CA THR A 35 32.20 14.22 4.47
C THR A 35 32.12 15.09 3.22
N VAL A 36 33.08 16.01 3.07
CA VAL A 36 33.21 16.89 1.91
C VAL A 36 34.23 16.31 0.96
N PHE A 37 33.86 16.07 -0.30
CA PHE A 37 34.75 15.51 -1.31
C PHE A 37 34.48 16.14 -2.69
N ALA A 38 35.48 16.11 -3.57
CA ALA A 38 35.37 16.59 -4.94
C ALA A 38 34.99 15.41 -5.86
N VAL A 39 34.06 15.64 -6.80
CA VAL A 39 33.68 14.63 -7.80
C VAL A 39 34.75 14.62 -8.89
N GLN A 40 35.51 13.54 -8.97
CA GLN A 40 36.40 13.26 -10.11
C GLN A 40 35.68 12.27 -11.03
N LEU A 41 35.35 12.68 -12.25
CA LEU A 41 34.89 11.76 -13.27
C LEU A 41 36.09 10.91 -13.69
N ILE A 42 36.03 9.63 -13.39
CA ILE A 42 37.00 8.66 -13.91
C ILE A 42 36.70 8.52 -15.40
N SER A 43 37.36 9.34 -16.21
CA SER A 43 37.52 9.12 -17.64
C SER A 43 38.14 7.74 -17.82
N ALA A 44 37.37 6.80 -18.36
CA ALA A 44 37.81 5.43 -18.58
C ALA A 44 38.82 5.39 -19.73
N ALA A 45 40.09 5.66 -19.42
CA ALA A 45 41.23 5.25 -20.23
C ALA A 45 42.52 5.23 -19.38
N SER A 46 43.21 4.09 -19.45
CA SER A 46 44.64 3.88 -19.17
C SER A 46 45.05 3.19 -17.85
N ALA A 47 45.48 1.94 -18.05
CA ALA A 47 46.72 1.31 -17.53
C ALA A 47 46.93 1.08 -16.02
N ALA A 48 47.01 -0.21 -15.66
CA ALA A 48 47.86 -0.76 -14.58
C ALA A 48 49.36 -0.40 -14.83
N PRO A 49 50.33 -0.51 -13.87
CA PRO A 49 50.37 -1.44 -12.73
C PRO A 49 51.11 -0.97 -11.43
N LYS A 50 51.29 -1.94 -10.52
CA LYS A 50 52.39 -2.19 -9.54
C LYS A 50 52.12 -2.03 -8.04
N ALA A 51 52.64 -3.04 -7.34
CA ALA A 51 52.50 -3.40 -5.94
C ALA A 51 53.68 -2.91 -5.08
N ALA A 52 53.41 -2.71 -3.78
CA ALA A 52 54.30 -2.81 -2.61
C ALA A 52 53.38 -2.59 -1.37
N GLU A 53 53.18 -3.52 -0.42
CA GLU A 53 54.06 -4.14 0.59
C GLU A 53 54.07 -3.41 1.96
N ALA A 54 53.92 -4.23 3.01
CA ALA A 54 54.24 -4.04 4.44
C ALA A 54 53.31 -3.27 5.42
N ASP A 55 52.64 -4.07 6.26
CA ASP A 55 52.90 -4.22 7.72
C ASP A 55 52.50 -3.12 8.73
N LYS A 56 51.44 -3.37 9.54
CA LYS A 56 51.50 -3.61 11.01
C LYS A 56 50.15 -3.43 11.76
N PRO A 57 49.98 -4.03 12.96
CA PRO A 57 48.68 -4.31 13.59
C PRO A 57 48.35 -3.49 14.87
N VAL A 58 47.03 -3.42 15.20
CA VAL A 58 46.40 -3.29 16.55
C VAL A 58 46.56 -1.90 17.25
N PRO A 59 45.62 -1.36 18.09
CA PRO A 59 44.64 -2.04 18.96
C PRO A 59 43.17 -1.50 18.99
N ALA A 60 42.26 -2.36 19.47
CA ALA A 60 41.04 -2.01 20.22
C ALA A 60 41.40 -1.77 21.72
N PRO A 61 40.55 -1.26 22.65
CA PRO A 61 39.11 -0.99 22.58
C PRO A 61 38.71 0.36 23.24
N LYS A 62 37.41 0.72 23.23
CA LYS A 62 36.76 1.31 24.43
C LYS A 62 35.24 1.20 24.38
N LYS A 63 34.71 0.46 25.36
CA LYS A 63 33.31 0.42 25.79
C LYS A 63 32.90 1.78 26.36
N SER A 64 31.68 2.22 26.05
CA SER A 64 30.87 3.14 26.86
C SER A 64 29.40 2.80 26.53
N ALA A 65 28.76 2.03 27.40
CA ALA A 65 27.81 2.55 28.41
C ALA A 65 26.64 3.27 27.73
N ALA A 66 25.56 2.56 27.38
CA ALA A 66 24.44 2.29 28.28
C ALA A 66 23.87 3.57 28.92
N VAL A 67 22.92 4.21 28.24
CA VAL A 67 21.90 5.05 28.88
C VAL A 67 20.55 4.58 28.37
N ALA A 68 19.85 3.91 29.28
CA ALA A 68 18.44 3.63 29.19
C ALA A 68 17.66 4.92 29.45
N THR A 69 16.72 5.25 28.57
CA THR A 69 15.59 6.10 28.95
C THR A 69 14.33 5.47 28.39
N SER A 70 13.72 4.66 29.25
CA SER A 70 12.33 4.24 29.18
C SER A 70 11.40 5.45 29.17
N LYS A 71 10.52 5.55 28.17
CA LYS A 71 9.23 6.22 28.37
C LYS A 71 8.16 5.41 27.68
N ALA A 72 7.47 4.63 28.50
CA ALA A 72 6.25 3.93 28.16
C ALA A 72 5.19 4.95 27.70
N ALA A 73 4.76 4.82 26.45
CA ALA A 73 3.48 5.33 26.00
C ALA A 73 2.51 4.16 26.09
N GLU A 74 1.75 4.17 27.18
CA GLU A 74 0.67 3.25 27.50
C GLU A 74 -0.39 3.29 26.39
N ALA A 75 -0.49 2.18 25.66
CA ALA A 75 -1.54 1.98 24.67
C ALA A 75 -2.88 1.72 25.38
N PRO A 76 -4.00 2.30 24.91
CA PRO A 76 -5.30 2.07 25.49
C PRO A 76 -5.73 0.61 25.28
N LYS A 77 -6.05 -0.03 26.40
CA LYS A 77 -6.69 -1.33 26.57
C LYS A 77 -7.88 -1.49 25.61
N PRO A 78 -7.91 -2.46 24.68
CA PRO A 78 -9.11 -2.75 23.93
C PRO A 78 -10.16 -3.36 24.86
N ALA A 79 -11.34 -2.74 24.86
CA ALA A 79 -12.53 -3.23 25.54
C ALA A 79 -12.87 -4.65 25.06
N ALA A 80 -13.18 -5.51 26.02
CA ALA A 80 -13.65 -6.86 25.80
C ALA A 80 -14.88 -6.86 24.87
N ALA A 81 -14.69 -7.28 23.63
CA ALA A 81 -15.78 -7.63 22.73
C ALA A 81 -16.32 -9.00 23.14
N ALA A 82 -17.63 -9.04 23.35
CA ALA A 82 -18.38 -10.19 23.81
C ALA A 82 -18.15 -11.43 22.93
N LYS A 83 -17.75 -12.52 23.58
CA LYS A 83 -17.66 -13.86 23.02
C LYS A 83 -19.09 -14.36 22.74
N LYS A 84 -19.62 -14.08 21.55
CA LYS A 84 -20.85 -14.71 21.06
C LYS A 84 -20.47 -16.09 20.52
N THR A 85 -20.82 -17.11 21.30
CA THR A 85 -20.69 -18.54 20.97
C THR A 85 -21.26 -18.84 19.58
N ALA A 86 -20.37 -19.12 18.63
CA ALA A 86 -20.71 -19.87 17.43
C ALA A 86 -21.06 -21.30 17.87
N ALA A 87 -22.26 -21.75 17.53
CA ALA A 87 -22.63 -23.14 17.66
C ALA A 87 -21.72 -23.96 16.73
N ALA A 88 -20.97 -24.90 17.30
CA ALA A 88 -20.13 -25.82 16.55
C ALA A 88 -21.00 -26.64 15.59
N VAL A 89 -20.95 -26.27 14.31
CA VAL A 89 -21.42 -27.12 13.21
C VAL A 89 -20.37 -28.23 13.07
N PRO A 90 -20.74 -29.51 13.03
CA PRO A 90 -19.75 -30.58 12.94
C PRO A 90 -18.95 -30.46 11.65
N ALA A 91 -17.63 -30.32 11.79
CA ALA A 91 -16.64 -30.34 10.72
C ALA A 91 -16.78 -31.62 9.91
N LYS A 92 -17.55 -31.56 8.83
CA LYS A 92 -17.63 -32.60 7.83
C LYS A 92 -16.27 -32.58 7.12
N LYS A 93 -15.34 -33.46 7.54
CA LYS A 93 -14.05 -33.71 6.86
C LYS A 93 -14.31 -33.74 5.36
N ALA A 94 -13.95 -32.65 4.69
CA ALA A 94 -14.05 -32.56 3.25
C ALA A 94 -13.11 -33.62 2.69
N LYS A 95 -13.70 -34.63 2.06
CA LYS A 95 -12.97 -35.60 1.25
C LYS A 95 -12.23 -34.76 0.22
N ALA A 96 -10.91 -34.64 0.36
CA ALA A 96 -10.04 -33.96 -0.60
C ALA A 96 -10.30 -34.57 -1.97
N ALA A 97 -11.17 -33.92 -2.72
CA ALA A 97 -11.43 -34.28 -4.10
C ALA A 97 -10.17 -33.87 -4.85
N THR A 98 -9.72 -34.75 -5.74
CA THR A 98 -8.64 -34.55 -6.69
C THR A 98 -9.03 -33.47 -7.70
N ALA A 99 -9.33 -32.26 -7.22
CA ALA A 99 -9.75 -31.15 -8.03
C ALA A 99 -8.52 -30.60 -8.76
N GLU A 100 -8.64 -30.39 -10.07
CA GLU A 100 -7.56 -29.85 -10.88
C GLU A 100 -7.20 -28.43 -10.41
N PRO A 101 -5.92 -28.10 -10.26
CA PRO A 101 -5.50 -26.79 -9.77
C PRO A 101 -6.05 -25.66 -10.64
N THR A 102 -6.43 -24.56 -10.00
CA THR A 102 -7.06 -23.42 -10.66
C THR A 102 -6.08 -22.26 -10.77
N VAL A 103 -5.91 -21.75 -12.00
CA VAL A 103 -5.11 -20.55 -12.28
C VAL A 103 -6.05 -19.39 -12.61
N VAL A 104 -5.86 -18.27 -11.94
CA VAL A 104 -6.63 -17.03 -12.12
C VAL A 104 -5.67 -15.90 -12.47
N PHE A 105 -5.97 -15.18 -13.54
CA PHE A 105 -5.16 -14.05 -14.01
C PHE A 105 -6.04 -12.81 -14.13
N TRP A 106 -5.50 -11.65 -13.75
CA TRP A 106 -6.22 -10.38 -13.85
C TRP A 106 -5.28 -9.19 -13.94
N GLN A 107 -5.85 -8.04 -14.32
CA GLN A 107 -5.15 -6.78 -14.48
C GLN A 107 -5.86 -5.68 -13.69
N ASN A 108 -5.09 -4.77 -13.10
CA ASN A 108 -5.60 -3.62 -12.36
C ASN A 108 -4.81 -2.36 -12.73
N GLY A 109 -5.50 -1.31 -13.17
CA GLY A 109 -4.92 -0.03 -13.55
C GLY A 109 -5.51 0.51 -14.86
N ILE A 110 -5.12 1.73 -15.22
CA ILE A 110 -5.53 2.39 -16.47
C ILE A 110 -4.26 2.92 -17.15
N GLY A 111 -4.05 2.56 -18.42
CA GLY A 111 -2.91 3.02 -19.21
C GLY A 111 -1.58 2.41 -18.75
N ASP A 112 -0.54 3.24 -18.66
CA ASP A 112 0.83 2.80 -18.38
C ASP A 112 1.04 2.29 -16.93
N ASP A 113 0.11 2.58 -16.02
CA ASP A 113 0.14 2.11 -14.62
C ASP A 113 -0.58 0.76 -14.42
N THR A 114 -0.89 0.06 -15.51
CA THR A 114 -1.52 -1.27 -15.46
C THR A 114 -0.60 -2.29 -14.79
N LYS A 115 -1.12 -2.95 -13.77
CA LYS A 115 -0.45 -4.02 -13.02
C LYS A 115 -1.12 -5.33 -13.31
N TYR A 116 -0.31 -6.36 -13.50
CA TYR A 116 -0.76 -7.70 -13.80
C TYR A 116 -0.57 -8.62 -12.59
N HIS A 117 -1.48 -9.57 -12.46
CA HIS A 117 -1.59 -10.46 -11.33
C HIS A 117 -1.90 -11.88 -11.80
N ILE A 118 -1.30 -12.85 -11.12
CA ILE A 118 -1.55 -14.28 -11.34
C ILE A 118 -1.68 -14.93 -9.97
N ALA A 119 -2.69 -15.79 -9.82
CA ALA A 119 -2.88 -16.64 -8.66
C ALA A 119 -3.04 -18.08 -9.14
N HIS A 120 -2.38 -19.01 -8.46
CA HIS A 120 -2.56 -20.44 -8.61
C HIS A 120 -3.02 -21.00 -7.27
N VAL A 121 -4.11 -21.77 -7.30
CA VAL A 121 -4.67 -22.44 -6.14
C VAL A 121 -4.68 -23.93 -6.40
N SER A 122 -4.07 -24.68 -5.51
CA SER A 122 -4.08 -26.15 -5.51
C SER A 122 -4.33 -26.67 -4.09
N PRO A 123 -4.58 -27.98 -3.92
CA PRO A 123 -4.64 -28.59 -2.59
C PRO A 123 -3.36 -28.42 -1.75
N GLU A 124 -2.21 -28.16 -2.40
CA GLU A 124 -0.93 -27.93 -1.71
C GLU A 124 -0.80 -26.51 -1.16
N GLY A 125 -1.55 -25.55 -1.70
CA GLY A 125 -1.52 -24.16 -1.25
C GLY A 125 -1.85 -23.14 -2.34
N ILE A 126 -1.44 -21.91 -2.09
CA ILE A 126 -1.71 -20.75 -2.94
C ILE A 126 -0.39 -20.12 -3.34
N THR A 127 -0.17 -19.91 -4.64
CA THR A 127 0.95 -19.13 -5.17
C THR A 127 0.43 -17.88 -5.84
N LEU A 128 0.88 -16.72 -5.37
CA LEU A 128 0.47 -15.40 -5.88
C LEU A 128 1.68 -14.67 -6.47
N VAL A 129 1.53 -14.15 -7.68
CA VAL A 129 2.45 -13.19 -8.29
C VAL A 129 1.69 -11.88 -8.47
N LEU A 130 2.04 -10.88 -7.67
CA LEU A 130 1.30 -9.63 -7.58
C LEU A 130 2.11 -8.44 -8.09
N LYS A 131 1.43 -7.50 -8.77
CA LYS A 131 1.98 -6.20 -9.18
C LYS A 131 3.12 -6.35 -10.19
N MET A 132 2.95 -7.26 -11.16
CA MET A 132 3.82 -7.32 -12.33
C MET A 132 3.58 -6.08 -13.19
N THR A 133 4.65 -5.51 -13.73
CA THR A 133 4.59 -4.32 -14.60
C THR A 133 4.92 -4.65 -16.05
N ASP A 134 5.63 -5.75 -16.28
CA ASP A 134 5.95 -6.20 -17.64
C ASP A 134 4.82 -7.06 -18.20
N HIS A 135 4.12 -6.53 -19.21
CA HIS A 135 3.04 -7.22 -19.89
C HIS A 135 3.52 -8.43 -20.70
N SER A 136 4.72 -8.37 -21.27
CA SER A 136 5.26 -9.45 -22.10
C SER A 136 5.61 -10.67 -21.26
N ASP A 137 6.26 -10.45 -20.11
CA ASP A 137 6.55 -11.50 -19.13
C ASP A 137 5.26 -12.09 -18.56
N TRP A 138 4.29 -11.24 -18.18
CA TRP A 138 3.00 -11.70 -17.68
C TRP A 138 2.28 -12.57 -18.71
N LYS A 139 2.22 -12.15 -19.98
CA LYS A 139 1.56 -12.91 -21.05
C LYS A 139 2.20 -14.28 -21.24
N ALA A 140 3.54 -14.33 -21.31
CA ALA A 140 4.28 -15.59 -21.43
C ALA A 140 4.04 -16.53 -20.23
N LEU A 141 3.90 -15.98 -19.02
CA LEU A 141 3.58 -16.76 -17.83
C LEU A 141 2.14 -17.27 -17.85
N THR A 142 1.17 -16.45 -18.27
CA THR A 142 -0.23 -16.89 -18.34
C THR A 142 -0.44 -18.00 -19.35
N GLU A 143 0.28 -17.97 -20.48
CA GLU A 143 0.24 -19.02 -21.49
C GLU A 143 0.81 -20.34 -20.93
N LYS A 144 2.03 -20.30 -20.38
CA LYS A 144 2.67 -21.48 -19.78
C LYS A 144 1.89 -22.05 -18.59
N ALA A 145 1.36 -21.19 -17.72
CA ALA A 145 0.56 -21.62 -16.57
C ALA A 145 -0.81 -22.18 -16.98
N GLY A 146 -1.39 -21.68 -18.08
CA GLY A 146 -2.64 -22.20 -18.64
C GLY A 146 -2.47 -23.56 -19.35
N GLU A 147 -1.33 -23.78 -20.01
CA GLU A 147 -1.00 -25.05 -20.66
C GLU A 147 -0.71 -26.18 -19.66
N SER A 148 -0.14 -25.85 -18.50
CA SER A 148 0.22 -26.84 -17.47
C SER A 148 -0.15 -26.34 -16.07
N PRO A 149 -1.44 -26.41 -15.69
CA PRO A 149 -1.90 -25.95 -14.37
C PRO A 149 -1.20 -26.66 -13.21
N SER A 150 -0.84 -27.94 -13.36
CA SER A 150 -0.16 -28.72 -12.31
C SER A 150 1.26 -28.26 -11.99
N THR A 151 1.98 -27.66 -12.95
CA THR A 151 3.34 -27.14 -12.75
C THR A 151 3.37 -25.61 -12.61
N ALA A 152 2.21 -24.96 -12.66
CA ALA A 152 2.09 -23.52 -12.57
C ALA A 152 2.61 -22.98 -11.24
N ALA A 153 2.47 -23.71 -10.13
CA ALA A 153 3.02 -23.32 -8.83
C ALA A 153 4.54 -23.07 -8.92
N ASP A 154 5.30 -24.02 -9.46
CA ASP A 154 6.76 -23.93 -9.57
C ASP A 154 7.18 -22.81 -10.53
N LEU A 155 6.47 -22.66 -11.66
CA LEU A 155 6.72 -21.59 -12.62
C LEU A 155 6.53 -20.20 -12.00
N LEU A 156 5.48 -20.04 -11.19
CA LEU A 156 5.15 -18.78 -10.53
C LEU A 156 6.08 -18.48 -9.35
N GLN A 157 6.50 -19.49 -8.60
CA GLN A 157 7.46 -19.31 -7.48
C GLN A 157 8.82 -18.76 -7.95
N ASN A 158 9.21 -19.03 -9.18
CA ASN A 158 10.45 -18.49 -9.77
C ASN A 158 10.37 -16.97 -10.09
N GLN A 159 9.19 -16.36 -9.99
CA GLN A 159 9.02 -14.94 -10.29
C GLN A 159 9.44 -14.04 -9.12
N PRO A 160 10.00 -12.85 -9.41
CA PRO A 160 10.31 -11.88 -8.37
C PRO A 160 9.01 -11.42 -7.70
N LYS A 161 8.99 -11.44 -6.35
CA LYS A 161 7.83 -11.12 -5.50
C LYS A 161 6.70 -12.16 -5.52
N ALA A 162 6.96 -13.38 -5.98
CA ALA A 162 6.06 -14.48 -5.74
C ALA A 162 5.87 -14.70 -4.23
N VAL A 163 4.64 -14.93 -3.82
CA VAL A 163 4.26 -15.28 -2.45
C VAL A 163 3.61 -16.65 -2.52
N HIS A 164 4.27 -17.65 -1.95
CA HIS A 164 3.70 -18.97 -1.77
C HIS A 164 3.23 -19.13 -0.33
N LEU A 165 2.00 -19.58 -0.16
CA LEU A 165 1.38 -19.92 1.11
C LEU A 165 0.98 -21.39 1.02
N ALA A 166 1.71 -22.26 1.68
CA ALA A 166 1.34 -23.67 1.76
C ALA A 166 0.00 -23.85 2.50
N ALA A 167 -0.71 -24.93 2.21
CA ALA A 167 -2.02 -25.20 2.80
C ALA A 167 -1.96 -25.25 4.34
N ASP A 168 -0.88 -25.79 4.90
CA ASP A 168 -0.62 -25.86 6.34
C ASP A 168 -0.16 -24.53 6.96
N GLN A 169 0.24 -23.55 6.15
CA GLN A 169 0.59 -22.20 6.61
C GLN A 169 -0.61 -21.25 6.57
N LEU A 170 -1.66 -21.59 5.83
CA LEU A 170 -2.85 -20.77 5.74
C LEU A 170 -3.67 -20.90 7.03
N ALA A 171 -3.88 -19.79 7.74
CA ALA A 171 -4.72 -19.75 8.94
C ALA A 171 -6.16 -19.35 8.60
N LYS A 172 -6.30 -18.34 7.74
CA LYS A 172 -7.61 -17.75 7.43
C LYS A 172 -7.62 -17.09 6.06
N ALA A 173 -8.70 -17.28 5.31
CA ALA A 173 -8.99 -16.50 4.11
C ALA A 173 -10.30 -15.74 4.30
N THR A 174 -10.29 -14.44 4.01
CA THR A 174 -11.49 -13.60 4.16
C THR A 174 -11.80 -12.88 2.86
N HIS A 175 -13.05 -12.96 2.42
CA HIS A 175 -13.54 -12.27 1.22
C HIS A 175 -14.74 -11.40 1.55
N ALA A 176 -14.66 -10.13 1.15
CA ALA A 176 -15.73 -9.16 1.29
C ALA A 176 -16.22 -8.75 -0.12
N GLU A 177 -17.27 -9.42 -0.61
CA GLU A 177 -17.77 -9.23 -1.98
C GLU A 177 -18.11 -7.76 -2.27
N LYS A 178 -18.79 -7.08 -1.34
CA LYS A 178 -19.18 -5.66 -1.49
C LYS A 178 -18.00 -4.68 -1.47
N LEU A 179 -16.85 -5.11 -0.96
CA LEU A 179 -15.65 -4.29 -0.87
C LEU A 179 -14.58 -4.70 -1.90
N TRP A 180 -14.84 -5.75 -2.70
CA TRP A 180 -13.84 -6.38 -3.58
C TRP A 180 -12.50 -6.56 -2.88
N GLN A 181 -12.57 -7.12 -1.66
CA GLN A 181 -11.40 -7.30 -0.82
C GLN A 181 -11.26 -8.76 -0.38
N LEU A 182 -10.25 -9.42 -0.95
CA LEU A 182 -9.74 -10.71 -0.53
C LEU A 182 -8.44 -10.52 0.27
N THR A 183 -8.39 -11.13 1.44
CA THR A 183 -7.22 -11.11 2.32
C THR A 183 -6.91 -12.52 2.79
N LEU A 184 -5.66 -12.90 2.67
CA LEU A 184 -5.12 -14.15 3.19
C LEU A 184 -4.29 -13.87 4.44
N PHE A 185 -4.42 -14.73 5.43
CA PHE A 185 -3.68 -14.69 6.68
C PHE A 185 -2.92 -16.00 6.85
N ASP A 186 -1.60 -15.86 7.00
CA ASP A 186 -0.69 -16.92 7.41
C ASP A 186 -0.89 -17.21 8.92
N ARG A 187 -0.52 -18.40 9.39
CA ARG A 187 -0.43 -18.80 10.80
C ARG A 187 0.51 -17.88 11.60
N GLU A 188 1.51 -17.28 10.95
CA GLU A 188 2.34 -16.23 11.57
C GLU A 188 1.59 -14.88 11.76
N GLY A 189 0.32 -14.78 11.36
CA GLY A 189 -0.46 -13.54 11.36
C GLY A 189 -0.07 -12.56 10.25
N ARG A 190 0.78 -12.98 9.31
CA ARG A 190 1.15 -12.17 8.14
C ARG A 190 -0.04 -12.02 7.22
N LYS A 191 -0.34 -10.78 6.85
CA LYS A 191 -1.49 -10.41 6.02
C LYS A 191 -1.07 -10.17 4.57
N THR A 192 -1.60 -10.97 3.65
CA THR A 192 -1.43 -10.78 2.22
C THR A 192 -2.74 -10.27 1.62
N LYS A 193 -2.76 -8.99 1.22
CA LYS A 193 -3.92 -8.40 0.53
C LYS A 193 -3.84 -8.71 -0.97
N VAL A 194 -4.88 -9.35 -1.50
CA VAL A 194 -5.02 -9.54 -2.94
C VAL A 194 -5.53 -8.23 -3.55
N PRO A 195 -4.88 -7.69 -4.60
CA PRO A 195 -5.30 -6.46 -5.28
C PRO A 195 -6.71 -6.56 -5.85
N GLU A 196 -7.44 -5.44 -5.84
CA GLU A 196 -8.83 -5.33 -6.30
C GLU A 196 -9.02 -5.89 -7.73
N GLY A 197 -10.08 -6.67 -7.92
CA GLY A 197 -10.44 -7.33 -9.17
C GLY A 197 -11.73 -8.15 -9.02
N LYS A 198 -12.49 -8.33 -10.09
CA LYS A 198 -13.71 -9.17 -10.09
C LYS A 198 -13.36 -10.65 -9.89
N GLU A 199 -12.12 -10.99 -10.20
CA GLU A 199 -11.51 -12.31 -10.15
C GLU A 199 -11.23 -12.75 -8.71
N GLN A 200 -11.29 -11.84 -7.73
CA GLN A 200 -11.18 -12.22 -6.32
C GLN A 200 -12.28 -13.18 -5.86
N THR A 201 -13.49 -13.03 -6.40
CA THR A 201 -14.60 -13.95 -6.10
C THR A 201 -14.29 -15.34 -6.63
N ALA A 202 -13.76 -15.45 -7.85
CA ALA A 202 -13.33 -16.72 -8.44
C ALA A 202 -12.15 -17.33 -7.68
N LEU A 203 -11.19 -16.50 -7.26
CA LEU A 203 -10.05 -16.93 -6.45
C LEU A 203 -10.49 -17.45 -5.07
N PHE A 204 -11.42 -16.76 -4.40
CA PHE A 204 -11.95 -17.22 -3.11
C PHE A 204 -12.78 -18.51 -3.26
N ALA A 205 -13.55 -18.64 -4.35
CA ALA A 205 -14.25 -19.88 -4.67
C ALA A 205 -13.27 -21.05 -4.89
N ALA A 206 -12.18 -20.81 -5.63
CA ALA A 206 -11.12 -21.81 -5.82
C ALA A 206 -10.45 -22.20 -4.49
N ILE A 207 -10.17 -21.23 -3.61
CA ILE A 207 -9.63 -21.50 -2.26
C ILE A 207 -10.58 -22.39 -1.47
N ARG A 208 -11.89 -22.09 -1.49
CA ARG A 208 -12.92 -22.89 -0.83
C ARG A 208 -13.00 -24.30 -1.37
N GLU A 209 -12.89 -24.46 -2.69
CA GLU A 209 -12.97 -25.77 -3.36
C GLU A 209 -11.73 -26.63 -3.10
N HIS A 210 -10.53 -26.06 -3.22
CA HIS A 210 -9.27 -26.80 -3.14
C HIS A 210 -8.77 -27.02 -1.72
N LEU A 211 -8.87 -25.98 -0.87
CA LEU A 211 -8.32 -26.02 0.49
C LEU A 211 -9.41 -26.31 1.53
N GLY A 212 -10.68 -26.14 1.18
CA GLY A 212 -11.79 -26.26 2.12
C GLY A 212 -11.75 -25.17 3.18
N GLY A 213 -11.84 -25.57 4.45
CA GLY A 213 -11.92 -24.69 5.61
C GLY A 213 -13.31 -24.67 6.23
N GLU A 214 -13.37 -24.26 7.50
CA GLU A 214 -14.63 -24.01 8.18
C GLU A 214 -15.20 -22.67 7.73
N GLU A 215 -16.43 -22.72 7.21
CA GLU A 215 -17.11 -21.53 6.69
C GLU A 215 -17.71 -20.72 7.84
N GLY A 216 -17.36 -19.45 7.87
CA GLY A 216 -17.91 -18.48 8.83
C GLY A 216 -18.30 -17.18 8.14
N GLU A 217 -19.05 -16.38 8.88
CA GLU A 217 -19.31 -14.99 8.51
C GLU A 217 -18.80 -14.08 9.63
N GLU A 218 -18.01 -13.07 9.27
CA GLU A 218 -17.48 -12.08 10.19
C GLU A 218 -17.84 -10.68 9.71
N GLU A 219 -18.21 -9.79 10.63
CA GLU A 219 -18.42 -8.39 10.29
C GLU A 219 -17.09 -7.75 9.88
N ALA A 220 -17.05 -7.07 8.72
CA ALA A 220 -15.87 -6.32 8.34
C ALA A 220 -15.54 -5.26 9.41
N ASP A 221 -14.28 -5.23 9.85
CA ASP A 221 -13.78 -4.20 10.77
C ASP A 221 -14.11 -2.79 10.23
N ALA A 222 -14.74 -1.98 11.07
CA ALA A 222 -15.21 -0.64 10.78
C ALA A 222 -14.13 0.26 10.17
N TRP A 223 -12.88 0.08 10.59
CA TRP A 223 -11.73 0.83 10.09
C TRP A 223 -11.35 0.51 8.64
N SER A 224 -11.65 -0.71 8.17
CA SER A 224 -11.39 -1.09 6.78
C SER A 224 -12.43 -0.55 5.80
N VAL A 225 -13.61 -0.18 6.30
CA VAL A 225 -14.70 0.43 5.51
C VAL A 225 -14.50 1.94 5.37
N MET A 226 -13.88 2.60 6.36
CA MET A 226 -13.43 3.98 6.21
C MET A 226 -12.24 4.07 5.27
N GLN A 227 -12.47 3.99 3.96
CA GLN A 227 -11.49 4.40 2.97
C GLN A 227 -11.15 5.88 3.21
N SER A 228 -9.89 6.14 3.59
CA SER A 228 -9.34 7.45 3.99
C SER A 228 -9.67 8.64 3.07
N PRO A 229 -9.88 8.51 1.74
CA PRO A 229 -10.16 9.66 0.88
C PRO A 229 -11.42 10.44 1.26
N LEU A 230 -12.51 9.77 1.65
CA LEU A 230 -13.75 10.45 2.01
C LEU A 230 -13.61 11.21 3.33
N PHE A 231 -12.91 10.65 4.31
CA PHE A 231 -12.61 11.34 5.55
C PHE A 231 -11.72 12.56 5.31
N VAL A 232 -10.68 12.43 4.49
CA VAL A 232 -9.80 13.55 4.12
C VAL A 232 -10.57 14.64 3.38
N LEU A 233 -11.46 14.28 2.44
CA LEU A 233 -12.32 15.25 1.74
C LEU A 233 -13.31 15.94 2.69
N ALA A 234 -13.88 15.22 3.65
CA ALA A 234 -14.75 15.80 4.67
C ALA A 234 -14.01 16.83 5.53
N VAL A 235 -12.81 16.48 5.99
CA VAL A 235 -11.94 17.36 6.80
C VAL A 235 -11.48 18.56 5.99
N ILE A 236 -11.06 18.38 4.73
CA ILE A 236 -10.71 19.48 3.83
C ILE A 236 -11.92 20.36 3.53
N GLY A 237 -13.11 19.79 3.35
CA GLY A 237 -14.35 20.54 3.14
C GLY A 237 -14.72 21.41 4.34
N VAL A 238 -14.57 20.88 5.56
CA VAL A 238 -14.81 21.64 6.80
C VAL A 238 -13.75 22.74 6.98
N ILE A 239 -12.46 22.42 6.83
CA ILE A 239 -11.36 23.41 6.95
C ILE A 239 -11.44 24.45 5.83
N GLY A 240 -11.73 24.02 4.61
CA GLY A 240 -11.87 24.88 3.44
C GLY A 240 -13.10 25.78 3.52
N GLY A 241 -14.24 25.27 3.98
CA GLY A 241 -15.43 26.07 4.27
C GLY A 241 -15.20 27.09 5.38
N PHE A 242 -14.43 26.71 6.40
CA PHE A 242 -13.99 27.62 7.46
C PHE A 242 -13.06 28.73 6.92
N MET A 243 -12.12 28.39 6.04
CA MET A 243 -11.25 29.37 5.39
C MET A 243 -12.01 30.30 4.42
N ILE A 244 -13.00 29.78 3.68
CA ILE A 244 -13.89 30.60 2.85
C ILE A 244 -14.64 31.60 3.72
N TYR A 245 -15.20 31.14 4.85
CA TYR A 245 -15.86 31.99 5.84
C TYR A 245 -14.95 33.12 6.36
N PHE A 246 -13.67 32.84 6.65
CA PHE A 246 -12.69 33.85 7.04
C PHE A 246 -12.32 34.83 5.91
N THR A 247 -12.32 34.38 4.65
CA THR A 247 -12.07 35.27 3.50
C THR A 247 -13.30 36.10 3.10
N THR A 248 -14.50 35.70 3.53
CA THR A 248 -15.76 36.42 3.24
C THR A 248 -16.08 37.53 4.23
N ILE A 249 -15.07 38.12 4.88
CA ILE A 249 -15.16 39.52 5.29
C ILE A 249 -15.14 40.34 3.98
N CYS A 250 -16.26 40.27 3.26
CA CYS A 250 -16.49 40.85 1.95
C CYS A 250 -16.83 42.31 2.14
N GLU A 251 -15.91 43.20 1.79
CA GLU A 251 -16.22 44.62 1.70
C GLU A 251 -17.16 44.85 0.49
N PRO A 252 -18.27 45.59 0.68
CA PRO A 252 -19.19 45.91 -0.41
C PRO A 252 -18.51 46.73 -1.52
N ASP A 253 -17.45 47.46 -1.16
CA ASP A 253 -16.68 48.33 -2.05
C ASP A 253 -15.34 47.72 -2.51
N TYR A 254 -15.22 46.39 -2.49
CA TYR A 254 -13.98 45.71 -2.85
C TYR A 254 -13.65 45.86 -4.36
N GLU A 255 -12.65 46.69 -4.67
CA GLU A 255 -12.08 46.81 -6.01
C GLU A 255 -10.94 45.81 -6.22
N ALA A 256 -11.24 44.71 -6.91
CA ALA A 256 -10.23 43.70 -7.22
C ALA A 256 -9.24 44.22 -8.29
N THR A 257 -7.97 44.44 -7.92
CA THR A 257 -6.89 44.79 -8.87
C THR A 257 -6.05 43.56 -9.29
N GLY A 258 -5.42 43.64 -10.46
CA GLY A 258 -4.44 42.68 -10.98
C GLY A 258 -4.97 41.58 -11.92
N ARG A 259 -4.09 40.67 -12.34
CA ARG A 259 -4.30 39.66 -13.42
C ARG A 259 -5.43 38.65 -13.18
N ARG A 260 -6.03 38.61 -11.98
CA ARG A 260 -7.15 37.72 -11.61
C ARG A 260 -8.33 38.50 -11.00
N SER A 261 -8.46 39.78 -11.33
CA SER A 261 -9.50 40.67 -10.80
C SER A 261 -10.92 40.12 -10.98
N GLY A 262 -11.25 39.62 -12.17
CA GLY A 262 -12.57 39.04 -12.45
C GLY A 262 -12.95 37.86 -11.56
N MET A 263 -12.01 36.95 -11.28
CA MET A 263 -12.26 35.80 -10.41
C MET A 263 -12.42 36.23 -8.94
N LYS A 264 -11.65 37.23 -8.50
CA LYS A 264 -11.76 37.80 -7.16
C LYS A 264 -13.10 38.53 -6.97
N MET A 265 -13.56 39.29 -7.97
CA MET A 265 -14.83 40.00 -7.93
C MET A 265 -16.03 39.04 -7.96
N LEU A 266 -15.95 37.96 -8.75
CA LEU A 266 -16.94 36.89 -8.73
C LEU A 266 -17.06 36.25 -7.34
N LEU A 267 -15.93 35.87 -6.74
CA LEU A 267 -15.90 35.27 -5.40
C LEU A 267 -16.46 36.23 -4.34
N ASN A 268 -16.13 37.53 -4.41
CA ASN A 268 -16.69 38.54 -3.51
C ASN A 268 -18.21 38.68 -3.69
N THR A 269 -18.69 38.73 -4.93
CA THR A 269 -20.12 38.85 -5.25
C THR A 269 -20.90 37.64 -4.75
N ILE A 270 -20.37 36.43 -4.93
CA ILE A 270 -20.99 35.20 -4.45
C ILE A 270 -21.01 35.18 -2.92
N GLY A 271 -19.89 35.53 -2.27
CA GLY A 271 -19.79 35.60 -0.80
C GLY A 271 -20.76 36.61 -0.19
N TYR A 272 -20.89 37.79 -0.80
CA TYR A 272 -21.81 38.83 -0.34
C TYR A 272 -23.28 38.49 -0.57
N LYS A 273 -23.64 37.99 -1.76
CA LYS A 273 -25.05 37.67 -2.10
C LYS A 273 -25.61 36.48 -1.34
N ILE A 274 -24.82 35.43 -1.14
CA ILE A 274 -25.21 34.27 -0.33
C ILE A 274 -25.14 34.66 1.15
N GLY A 275 -24.14 35.45 1.53
CA GLY A 275 -23.91 35.88 2.90
C GLY A 275 -23.28 34.77 3.75
N PRO A 276 -22.62 35.14 4.86
CA PRO A 276 -21.90 34.21 5.72
C PRO A 276 -22.81 33.15 6.35
N PHE A 277 -24.08 33.50 6.59
CA PHE A 277 -25.07 32.59 7.17
C PHE A 277 -25.40 31.41 6.24
N TRP A 278 -25.83 31.67 5.00
CA TRP A 278 -26.21 30.59 4.07
C TRP A 278 -25.02 29.77 3.59
N ALA A 279 -23.84 30.38 3.48
CA ALA A 279 -22.60 29.65 3.21
C ALA A 279 -22.30 28.64 4.33
N SER A 280 -22.48 29.04 5.59
CA SER A 280 -22.30 28.15 6.75
C SER A 280 -23.33 27.02 6.76
N VAL A 281 -24.60 27.30 6.42
CA VAL A 281 -25.65 26.28 6.31
C VAL A 281 -25.34 25.26 5.22
N ALA A 282 -24.87 25.71 4.05
CA ALA A 282 -24.53 24.81 2.94
C ALA A 282 -23.34 23.90 3.28
N VAL A 283 -22.26 24.47 3.84
CA VAL A 283 -21.08 23.71 4.27
C VAL A 283 -21.44 22.75 5.41
N GLY A 284 -22.21 23.22 6.40
CA GLY A 284 -22.68 22.39 7.52
C GLY A 284 -23.56 21.24 7.05
N SER A 285 -24.46 21.48 6.10
CA SER A 285 -25.32 20.43 5.51
C SER A 285 -24.51 19.40 4.73
N LEU A 286 -23.53 19.83 3.94
CA LEU A 286 -22.62 18.92 3.23
C LEU A 286 -21.79 18.08 4.21
N ALA A 287 -21.24 18.71 5.24
CA ALA A 287 -20.49 18.02 6.29
C ALA A 287 -21.37 16.98 7.02
N ALA A 288 -22.60 17.37 7.38
CA ALA A 288 -23.57 16.47 8.00
C ALA A 288 -23.95 15.30 7.09
N PHE A 289 -24.15 15.54 5.79
CA PHE A 289 -24.44 14.48 4.82
C PHE A 289 -23.28 13.49 4.68
N VAL A 290 -22.04 13.99 4.59
CA VAL A 290 -20.86 13.12 4.53
C VAL A 290 -20.71 12.32 5.81
N LEU A 291 -20.88 12.96 6.98
CA LEU A 291 -20.83 12.28 8.28
C LEU A 291 -21.94 11.24 8.42
N PHE A 292 -23.16 11.55 7.97
CA PHE A 292 -24.27 10.60 7.93
C PHE A 292 -23.96 9.42 7.01
N SER A 293 -23.42 9.67 5.82
CA SER A 293 -23.00 8.61 4.88
C SER A 293 -21.94 7.70 5.51
N MET A 294 -20.95 8.29 6.20
CA MET A 294 -19.93 7.53 6.93
C MET A 294 -20.55 6.69 8.05
N ILE A 295 -21.41 7.27 8.88
CA ILE A 295 -22.13 6.54 9.95
C ILE A 295 -22.97 5.42 9.35
N TYR A 296 -23.68 5.68 8.24
CA TYR A 296 -24.48 4.68 7.56
C TYR A 296 -23.62 3.50 7.07
N GLN A 297 -22.43 3.75 6.52
CA GLN A 297 -21.49 2.70 6.12
C GLN A 297 -20.91 1.95 7.34
N LEU A 298 -20.68 2.63 8.46
CA LEU A 298 -20.24 1.99 9.72
C LEU A 298 -21.32 1.11 10.34
N ILE A 299 -22.59 1.51 10.22
CA ILE A 299 -23.74 0.73 10.70
C ILE A 299 -23.97 -0.46 9.77
N LYS A 300 -23.92 -0.25 8.46
CA LYS A 300 -24.09 -1.31 7.45
C LYS A 300 -22.76 -2.01 7.21
N ARG A 301 -22.24 -2.68 8.24
CA ARG A 301 -21.00 -3.45 8.16
C ARG A 301 -21.14 -4.51 7.07
N PRO A 302 -20.33 -4.49 6.00
CA PRO A 302 -20.39 -5.54 5.01
C PRO A 302 -19.95 -6.85 5.67
N MET A 303 -20.76 -7.88 5.51
CA MET A 303 -20.42 -9.23 5.94
C MET A 303 -19.23 -9.74 5.10
N ARG A 304 -18.25 -10.34 5.77
CA ARG A 304 -17.14 -11.05 5.14
C ARG A 304 -17.41 -12.54 5.24
N GLN A 305 -17.24 -13.22 4.12
CA GLN A 305 -17.12 -14.67 4.13
C GLN A 305 -15.73 -15.02 4.64
N VAL A 306 -15.66 -15.98 5.54
CA VAL A 306 -14.45 -16.43 6.20
C VAL A 306 -14.29 -17.93 5.97
N LEU A 307 -13.07 -18.33 5.65
CA LEU A 307 -12.62 -19.72 5.71
C LEU A 307 -11.53 -19.80 6.78
N GLU A 308 -11.78 -20.55 7.84
CA GLU A 308 -10.81 -20.82 8.90
C GLU A 308 -10.24 -22.23 8.72
N TYR A 309 -8.92 -22.37 8.89
CA TYR A 309 -8.24 -23.65 8.72
C TYR A 309 -7.75 -24.13 10.10
N PRO A 310 -8.34 -25.21 10.65
CA PRO A 310 -7.93 -25.73 11.95
C PRO A 310 -6.48 -26.23 11.91
N GLU A 311 -5.83 -26.21 13.07
CA GLU A 311 -4.44 -26.66 13.23
C GLU A 311 -4.24 -28.16 12.94
#